data_AF-A0A9P4G751-F1
#
_entry.id   AF-A0A9P4G751-F1
#
_cell.length_a   1.000
_cell.length_b   1.000
_cell.length_c   1.000
_cell.angle_alpha   90.00
_cell.angle_beta   90.00
_cell.angle_gamma   90.00
#
_symmetry.space_group_name_H-M   'P 1'
#
loop_
_entity.id
_entity.type
_entity.pdbx_description
1 polymer ?
#
loop_
_entity_poly.entity_id
_entity_poly.type
_entity_poly.pdbx_seq_one_letter_code
_entity_poly.pdbx_strand_id
1 'polypeptide(L)'
;MANEKDVDPQWLWILPETFELTEFAKLQLSRGEAFDLGIEHSFIFHLNAIADLPHRKGSGCIFISSEEFKSAQAEYDSFQIVWKQCHDNIAQQPPKVSLASYIHYKHMLEALRYVGLDYRSSLIGFIAACVRFKRLYTQGMLVQDAEKARKYVNIGVHIGTDISEHPNTLKEAAVAFAKVSTLVSDLTDVETRESIIENCHNDKYRWALKREIFWIQTKERYRQALLDLAREECCEKELKGLREKKRARIDTA
;
A
#
# COMPACT_ATOMS: atom_id res chain seq x y z
N MET A 1 1.30 24.76 3.20
CA MET A 1 1.09 23.54 2.40
C MET A 1 2.42 23.21 1.77
N ALA A 2 2.94 22.01 1.98
CA ALA A 2 4.21 21.59 1.37
C ALA A 2 4.02 21.53 -0.14
N ASN A 3 4.91 22.15 -0.91
CA ASN A 3 4.87 22.05 -2.37
C ASN A 3 5.18 20.60 -2.76
N GLU A 4 4.66 20.13 -3.90
CA GLU A 4 4.89 18.78 -4.46
C GLU A 4 6.39 18.41 -4.55
N LYS A 5 7.28 19.42 -4.60
CA LYS A 5 8.74 19.27 -4.56
C LYS A 5 9.32 18.86 -3.21
N ASP A 6 8.55 19.00 -2.13
CA ASP A 6 8.97 18.70 -0.75
C ASP A 6 8.41 17.36 -0.23
N VAL A 7 7.56 16.70 -1.02
CA VAL A 7 6.93 15.42 -0.66
C VAL A 7 7.69 14.28 -1.35
N ASP A 8 8.08 13.26 -0.59
CA ASP A 8 8.68 12.03 -1.14
C ASP A 8 7.73 11.46 -2.22
N PRO A 9 8.17 11.30 -3.49
CA PRO A 9 7.31 10.83 -4.58
C PRO A 9 6.59 9.51 -4.27
N GLN A 10 7.13 8.69 -3.37
CA GLN A 10 6.50 7.45 -2.92
C GLN A 10 5.19 7.68 -2.14
N TRP A 11 4.99 8.87 -1.58
CA TRP A 11 3.79 9.22 -0.81
C TRP A 11 2.60 9.52 -1.72
N LEU A 12 2.85 9.95 -2.97
CA LEU A 12 1.82 10.23 -3.95
C LEU A 12 1.00 8.99 -4.34
N TRP A 13 1.53 7.80 -4.06
CA TRP A 13 0.80 6.54 -4.15
C TRP A 13 -0.04 6.29 -2.89
N ILE A 14 -1.35 6.24 -3.08
CA ILE A 14 -2.32 5.74 -2.10
C ILE A 14 -2.61 4.27 -2.46
N LEU A 15 -2.09 3.36 -1.65
CA LEU A 15 -2.26 1.91 -1.83
C LEU A 15 -3.50 1.42 -1.05
N PRO A 16 -4.12 0.28 -1.42
CA PRO A 16 -5.12 -0.36 -0.58
C PRO A 16 -4.52 -0.72 0.78
N GLU A 17 -5.30 -0.73 1.86
CA GLU A 17 -4.80 -1.04 3.21
C GLU A 17 -4.01 -2.35 3.29
N THR A 18 -4.49 -3.39 2.61
CA THR A 18 -3.84 -4.70 2.54
C THR A 18 -3.43 -5.07 1.12
N PHE A 19 -2.38 -5.88 1.01
CA PHE A 19 -1.89 -6.38 -0.27
C PHE A 19 -2.95 -7.23 -0.99
N GLU A 20 -3.22 -6.88 -2.25
CA GLU A 20 -4.25 -7.50 -3.07
C GLU A 20 -3.75 -7.75 -4.49
N LEU A 21 -4.02 -8.94 -5.01
CA LEU A 21 -3.73 -9.29 -6.40
C LEU A 21 -4.84 -8.83 -7.34
N THR A 22 -4.47 -8.56 -8.59
CA THR A 22 -5.43 -8.40 -9.69
C THR A 22 -6.10 -9.72 -10.03
N GLU A 23 -7.27 -9.67 -10.67
CA GLU A 23 -7.95 -10.86 -11.18
C GLU A 23 -7.07 -11.66 -12.16
N PHE A 24 -6.29 -10.97 -12.98
CA PHE A 24 -5.31 -11.59 -13.87
C PHE A 24 -4.32 -12.48 -13.11
N ALA A 25 -3.67 -11.97 -12.06
CA ALA A 25 -2.69 -12.73 -11.29
C ALA A 25 -3.32 -13.89 -10.47
N LYS A 26 -4.59 -13.76 -10.07
CA LYS A 26 -5.33 -14.85 -9.40
C LYS A 26 -5.63 -16.01 -10.35
N LEU A 27 -5.91 -15.74 -11.62
CA LEU A 27 -6.34 -16.73 -12.61
C LEU A 27 -5.20 -17.58 -13.19
N GLN A 28 -3.94 -17.14 -13.07
CA GLN A 28 -2.78 -17.84 -13.63
C GLN A 28 -2.28 -19.04 -12.78
N LEU A 29 -3.13 -19.59 -11.92
CA LEU A 29 -2.76 -20.67 -11.00
C LEU A 29 -3.32 -22.02 -11.44
N SER A 30 -2.43 -22.97 -11.75
CA SER A 30 -2.68 -24.40 -11.59
C SER A 30 -2.20 -24.83 -10.19
N ARG A 31 -3.09 -25.47 -9.42
CA ARG A 31 -2.70 -26.04 -8.12
C ARG A 31 -1.75 -27.23 -8.32
N GLY A 32 -0.61 -27.21 -7.63
CA GLY A 32 0.22 -28.41 -7.44
C GLY A 32 1.39 -28.57 -8.41
N GLU A 33 1.79 -27.53 -9.12
CA GLU A 33 2.97 -27.59 -9.98
C GLU A 33 4.26 -27.32 -9.18
N ALA A 34 5.30 -28.10 -9.49
CA ALA A 34 6.67 -27.76 -9.10
C ALA A 34 7.16 -26.67 -10.05
N PHE A 35 7.75 -25.61 -9.51
CA PHE A 35 8.28 -24.51 -10.30
C PHE A 35 9.79 -24.39 -10.08
N ASP A 36 10.52 -24.20 -11.17
CA ASP A 36 11.90 -23.74 -11.10
C ASP A 36 11.94 -22.27 -10.67
N LEU A 37 12.89 -21.94 -9.79
CA LEU A 37 13.15 -20.58 -9.39
C LEU A 37 13.65 -19.75 -10.58
N GLY A 38 13.06 -18.57 -10.80
CA GLY A 38 13.51 -17.62 -11.82
C GLY A 38 12.66 -17.59 -13.10
N ILE A 39 11.58 -18.37 -13.18
CA ILE A 39 10.58 -18.30 -14.24
C ILE A 39 9.42 -17.40 -13.78
N GLU A 40 8.78 -16.65 -14.69
CA GLU A 40 7.67 -15.74 -14.37
C GLU A 40 6.58 -16.38 -13.47
N HIS A 41 6.26 -17.66 -13.72
CA HIS A 41 5.32 -18.45 -12.93
C HIS A 41 5.72 -18.61 -11.44
N SER A 42 7.01 -18.68 -11.11
CA SER A 42 7.46 -18.79 -9.72
C SER A 42 7.16 -17.50 -8.94
N PHE A 43 7.24 -16.34 -9.57
CA PHE A 43 6.94 -15.07 -8.90
C PHE A 43 5.45 -14.94 -8.58
N ILE A 44 4.56 -15.34 -9.49
CA ILE A 44 3.10 -15.32 -9.26
C ILE A 44 2.72 -16.22 -8.07
N PHE A 45 3.34 -17.40 -7.97
CA PHE A 45 3.17 -18.28 -6.80
C PHE A 45 3.52 -17.55 -5.49
N HIS A 46 4.66 -16.86 -5.45
CA HIS A 46 5.08 -16.12 -4.27
C HIS A 46 4.17 -14.92 -3.96
N LEU A 47 3.71 -14.18 -4.97
CA LEU A 47 2.76 -13.08 -4.79
C LEU A 47 1.43 -13.57 -4.20
N ASN A 48 0.95 -14.74 -4.60
CA ASN A 48 -0.23 -15.37 -4.00
C ASN A 48 0.00 -15.75 -2.54
N ALA A 49 1.17 -16.30 -2.22
CA ALA A 49 1.51 -16.61 -0.84
C ALA A 49 1.65 -15.37 0.05
N ILE A 50 1.87 -14.17 -0.53
CA ILE A 50 1.80 -12.88 0.17
C ILE A 50 0.34 -12.45 0.37
N ALA A 51 -0.52 -12.61 -0.63
CA ALA A 51 -1.95 -12.28 -0.51
C ALA A 51 -2.69 -13.18 0.49
N ASP A 52 -2.26 -14.44 0.63
CA ASP A 52 -2.88 -15.44 1.50
C ASP A 52 -1.96 -15.91 2.65
N LEU A 53 -1.39 -14.94 3.39
CA LEU A 53 -0.60 -15.23 4.60
C LEU A 53 -1.27 -16.20 5.61
N PRO A 54 -2.61 -16.14 5.87
CA PRO A 54 -3.25 -17.00 6.87
C PRO A 54 -3.32 -18.48 6.48
N HIS A 55 -3.39 -18.79 5.19
CA HIS A 55 -3.65 -20.15 4.70
C HIS A 55 -2.43 -20.79 4.04
N ARG A 56 -1.23 -20.47 4.52
CA ARG A 56 0.07 -21.08 4.15
C ARG A 56 0.20 -22.60 4.45
N LYS A 57 -0.90 -23.34 4.49
CA LYS A 57 -0.93 -24.80 4.55
C LYS A 57 -0.63 -25.36 3.16
N GLY A 58 0.62 -25.22 2.72
CA GLY A 58 1.05 -25.76 1.45
C GLY A 58 2.10 -24.89 0.76
N SER A 59 3.09 -24.38 1.50
CA SER A 59 4.31 -23.87 0.88
C SER A 59 4.82 -24.95 -0.07
N GLY A 60 4.75 -24.68 -1.38
CA GLY A 60 5.28 -25.56 -2.41
C GLY A 60 6.72 -25.93 -2.08
N CYS A 61 7.15 -27.09 -2.56
CA CYS A 61 8.54 -27.50 -2.42
C CYS A 61 9.42 -26.54 -3.24
N ILE A 62 10.30 -25.81 -2.56
CA ILE A 62 11.32 -25.01 -3.23
C ILE A 62 12.52 -25.92 -3.45
N PHE A 63 12.89 -26.13 -4.71
CA PHE A 63 14.14 -26.79 -5.07
C PHE A 63 15.23 -25.73 -5.20
N ILE A 64 16.30 -25.90 -4.42
CA ILE A 64 17.50 -25.06 -4.47
C ILE A 64 18.71 -25.97 -4.64
N SER A 65 19.69 -25.50 -5.42
CA SER A 65 20.95 -26.20 -5.57
C SER A 65 21.72 -26.28 -4.24
N SER A 66 22.67 -27.21 -4.14
CA SER A 66 23.49 -27.33 -2.93
C SER A 66 24.34 -26.09 -2.65
N GLU A 67 24.74 -25.35 -3.69
CA GLU A 67 25.49 -24.10 -3.55
C GLU A 67 24.59 -22.96 -3.04
N GLU A 68 23.40 -22.81 -3.62
CA GLU A 68 22.40 -21.84 -3.16
C GLU A 68 21.96 -22.11 -1.73
N PHE A 69 21.80 -23.39 -1.35
CA PHE A 69 21.48 -23.76 0.03
C PHE A 69 22.57 -23.33 1.01
N LYS A 70 23.85 -23.55 0.68
CA LYS A 70 24.97 -23.11 1.54
C LYS A 70 25.01 -21.59 1.68
N SER A 71 24.80 -20.86 0.58
CA SER A 71 24.71 -19.40 0.61
C SER A 71 23.54 -18.93 1.48
N ALA A 72 22.35 -19.50 1.28
CA ALA A 72 21.16 -19.18 2.05
C ALA A 72 21.32 -19.49 3.54
N GLN A 73 22.03 -20.57 3.89
CA GLN A 73 22.34 -20.89 5.28
C GLN A 73 23.23 -19.82 5.93
N ALA A 74 24.32 -19.42 5.26
CA ALA A 74 25.21 -18.39 5.79
C ALA A 74 24.52 -17.03 5.95
N GLU A 75 23.67 -16.65 4.98
CA GLU A 75 22.82 -15.46 5.08
C GLU A 75 21.81 -15.56 6.22
N TYR A 76 21.20 -16.73 6.41
CA TYR A 76 20.24 -16.99 7.49
C TYR A 76 20.89 -16.91 8.87
N ASP A 77 22.10 -17.45 9.05
CA ASP A 77 22.83 -17.37 10.32
C ASP A 77 23.13 -15.91 10.68
N SER A 78 23.53 -15.12 9.68
CA SER A 78 23.72 -13.66 9.83
C SER A 78 22.40 -12.95 10.16
N PHE A 79 21.32 -13.32 9.47
CA PHE A 79 19.97 -12.81 9.73
C PHE A 79 19.52 -13.13 11.16
N GLN A 80 19.76 -14.32 11.70
CA GLN A 80 19.33 -14.68 13.05
C GLN A 80 19.97 -13.77 14.12
N ILE A 81 21.23 -13.39 13.93
CA ILE A 81 21.94 -12.46 14.82
C ILE A 81 21.23 -11.10 14.83
N VAL A 82 20.98 -10.54 13.64
CA VAL A 82 20.34 -9.21 13.52
C VAL A 82 18.86 -9.27 13.95
N TRP A 83 18.15 -10.35 13.60
CA TRP A 83 16.76 -10.57 13.99
C TRP A 83 16.60 -10.55 15.50
N LYS A 84 17.49 -11.25 16.21
CA LYS A 84 17.54 -11.26 17.66
C LYS A 84 17.80 -9.84 18.21
N GLN A 85 18.87 -9.18 17.76
CA GLN A 85 19.21 -7.82 18.19
C GLN A 85 18.06 -6.81 17.97
N CYS A 86 17.35 -6.89 16.84
CA CYS A 86 16.23 -5.99 16.54
C CYS A 86 14.98 -6.24 17.40
N HIS A 87 14.86 -7.41 18.03
CA HIS A 87 13.66 -7.82 18.76
C HIS A 87 13.91 -8.16 20.24
N ASP A 88 15.16 -8.07 20.71
CA ASP A 88 15.54 -8.33 22.11
C ASP A 88 14.83 -7.41 23.12
N ASN A 89 14.32 -6.25 22.67
CA ASN A 89 13.59 -5.29 23.50
C ASN A 89 12.06 -5.42 23.43
N ILE A 90 11.52 -6.45 22.76
CA ILE A 90 10.08 -6.66 22.65
C ILE A 90 9.65 -7.62 23.76
N ALA A 91 8.63 -7.22 24.56
CA ALA A 91 8.13 -8.00 25.70
C ALA A 91 7.63 -9.42 25.32
N GLN A 92 7.37 -9.66 24.04
CA GLN A 92 7.09 -10.98 23.48
C GLN A 92 8.30 -11.42 22.64
N GLN A 93 8.83 -12.62 22.92
CA GLN A 93 9.89 -13.18 22.10
C GLN A 93 9.45 -13.18 20.63
N PRO A 94 10.30 -12.70 19.71
CA PRO A 94 9.96 -12.73 18.31
C PRO A 94 9.72 -14.19 17.88
N PRO A 95 8.72 -14.42 17.03
CA PRO A 95 8.47 -15.75 16.49
C PRO A 95 9.74 -16.28 15.81
N LYS A 96 10.09 -17.53 16.13
CA LYS A 96 11.24 -18.21 15.52
C LYS A 96 10.97 -18.38 14.03
N VAL A 97 11.81 -17.76 13.20
CA VAL A 97 11.79 -17.93 11.75
C VAL A 97 12.75 -19.06 11.42
N SER A 98 12.25 -20.15 10.82
CA SER A 98 13.10 -21.26 10.34
C SER A 98 13.87 -20.88 9.07
N LEU A 99 14.93 -21.62 8.72
CA LEU A 99 15.65 -21.43 7.45
C LEU A 99 14.72 -21.52 6.23
N ALA A 100 13.84 -22.53 6.21
CA ALA A 100 12.88 -22.71 5.13
C ALA A 100 11.92 -21.51 5.02
N SER A 101 11.45 -21.00 6.16
CA SER A 101 10.61 -19.79 6.18
C SER A 101 11.38 -18.57 5.70
N TYR A 102 12.64 -18.40 6.12
CA TYR A 102 13.51 -17.31 5.68
C TYR A 102 13.70 -17.31 4.16
N ILE A 103 14.06 -18.45 3.57
CA ILE A 103 14.21 -18.62 2.11
C ILE A 103 12.90 -18.25 1.40
N HIS A 104 11.77 -18.72 1.92
CA HIS A 104 10.47 -18.41 1.34
C HIS A 104 10.15 -16.92 1.37
N TYR A 105 10.41 -16.23 2.49
CA TYR A 105 10.22 -14.78 2.58
C TYR A 105 11.17 -13.99 1.68
N LYS A 106 12.41 -14.48 1.51
CA LYS A 106 13.37 -13.89 0.58
C LYS A 106 12.81 -13.91 -0.84
N HIS A 107 12.33 -15.06 -1.31
CA HIS A 107 11.72 -15.17 -2.63
C HIS A 107 10.41 -14.38 -2.78
N MET A 108 9.61 -14.25 -1.72
CA MET A 108 8.45 -13.36 -1.72
C MET A 108 8.84 -11.90 -1.95
N LEU A 109 9.87 -11.41 -1.25
CA LEU A 109 10.36 -10.06 -1.43
C LEU A 109 10.97 -9.87 -2.83
N GLU A 110 11.70 -10.87 -3.34
CA GLU A 110 12.20 -10.88 -4.71
C GLU A 110 11.07 -10.85 -5.74
N ALA A 111 9.96 -11.56 -5.50
CA ALA A 111 8.78 -11.54 -6.36
C ALA A 111 8.10 -10.17 -6.39
N LEU A 112 8.00 -9.49 -5.24
CA LEU A 112 7.54 -8.10 -5.19
C LEU A 112 8.45 -7.21 -6.06
N ARG A 113 9.76 -7.30 -5.87
CA ARG A 113 10.75 -6.50 -6.61
C ARG A 113 10.70 -6.77 -8.08
N TYR A 114 10.52 -8.04 -8.45
CA TYR A 114 10.35 -8.44 -9.83
C TYR A 114 9.16 -7.72 -10.47
N VAL A 115 8.02 -7.59 -9.79
CA VAL A 115 6.84 -6.89 -10.32
C VAL A 115 6.88 -5.37 -10.15
N GLY A 116 7.98 -4.79 -9.67
CA GLY A 116 8.11 -3.34 -9.53
C GLY A 116 7.66 -2.80 -8.17
N LEU A 117 7.60 -3.64 -7.14
CA LEU A 117 7.27 -3.26 -5.77
C LEU A 117 8.44 -3.60 -4.81
N ASP A 118 8.70 -2.77 -3.81
CA ASP A 118 9.67 -3.12 -2.75
C ASP A 118 9.05 -2.91 -1.37
N TYR A 119 9.74 -3.37 -0.33
CA TYR A 119 9.33 -3.16 1.06
C TYR A 119 10.42 -2.41 1.82
N ARG A 120 10.11 -1.18 2.24
CA ARG A 120 11.08 -0.20 2.78
C ARG A 120 11.89 -0.72 3.97
N SER A 121 11.36 -1.69 4.71
CA SER A 121 11.97 -2.16 5.96
C SER A 121 13.01 -3.26 5.79
N SER A 122 13.55 -3.48 4.58
CA SER A 122 14.45 -4.60 4.21
C SER A 122 13.78 -5.96 4.40
N LEU A 123 14.49 -7.05 4.06
CA LEU A 123 14.00 -8.42 4.29
C LEU A 123 13.59 -8.66 5.75
N ILE A 124 14.32 -8.11 6.72
CA ILE A 124 13.99 -8.24 8.14
C ILE A 124 12.62 -7.64 8.45
N GLY A 125 12.35 -6.42 8.00
CA GLY A 125 11.08 -5.78 8.29
C GLY A 125 9.92 -6.34 7.45
N PHE A 126 10.20 -6.85 6.26
CA PHE A 126 9.22 -7.61 5.48
C PHE A 126 8.81 -8.91 6.21
N ILE A 127 9.78 -9.67 6.71
CA ILE A 127 9.53 -10.86 7.53
C ILE A 127 8.73 -10.48 8.78
N ALA A 128 9.14 -9.43 9.50
CA ALA A 128 8.43 -8.97 10.69
C ALA A 128 6.97 -8.61 10.40
N ALA A 129 6.69 -7.94 9.27
CA ALA A 129 5.32 -7.63 8.85
C ALA A 129 4.53 -8.90 8.55
N CYS A 130 5.10 -9.84 7.79
CA CYS A 130 4.41 -11.08 7.41
C CYS A 130 4.14 -12.01 8.59
N VAL A 131 5.01 -12.04 9.61
CA VAL A 131 4.82 -12.93 10.76
C VAL A 131 3.88 -12.30 11.80
N ARG A 132 3.93 -10.98 11.97
CA ARG A 132 3.09 -10.27 12.95
C ARG A 132 1.62 -10.21 12.53
N PHE A 133 1.35 -10.12 11.24
CA PHE A 133 0.01 -9.86 10.73
C PHE A 133 -0.52 -11.02 9.89
N LYS A 134 -1.84 -11.22 9.95
CA LYS A 134 -2.53 -12.18 9.09
C LYS A 134 -2.62 -11.71 7.63
N ARG A 135 -2.29 -10.45 7.35
CA ARG A 135 -2.28 -9.85 6.00
C ARG A 135 -1.09 -8.91 5.90
N LEU A 136 -0.51 -8.79 4.72
CA LEU A 136 0.54 -7.81 4.50
C LEU A 136 -0.11 -6.44 4.32
N TYR A 137 0.16 -5.52 5.24
CA TYR A 137 -0.28 -4.13 5.09
C TYR A 137 0.66 -3.36 4.17
N THR A 138 0.12 -2.42 3.38
CA THR A 138 0.85 -1.78 2.28
C THR A 138 1.58 -0.50 2.66
N GLN A 139 1.46 0.02 3.89
CA GLN A 139 2.11 1.28 4.28
C GLN A 139 3.64 1.22 4.10
N GLY A 140 4.22 0.04 4.25
CA GLY A 140 5.65 -0.22 4.03
C GLY A 140 6.07 -0.46 2.58
N MET A 141 5.13 -0.53 1.63
CA MET A 141 5.42 -0.88 0.23
C MET A 141 5.81 0.32 -0.62
N LEU A 142 6.81 0.15 -1.47
CA LEU A 142 7.30 1.18 -2.39
C LEU A 142 6.93 0.78 -3.81
N VAL A 143 6.39 1.71 -4.59
CA VAL A 143 6.12 1.50 -6.01
C VAL A 143 7.35 1.96 -6.79
N GLN A 144 8.07 1.02 -7.40
CA GLN A 144 9.27 1.27 -8.22
C GLN A 144 8.93 1.33 -9.71
N ASP A 145 8.03 0.44 -10.16
CA ASP A 145 7.52 0.40 -11.53
C ASP A 145 6.01 0.14 -11.49
N ALA A 146 5.25 1.21 -11.66
CA ALA A 146 3.80 1.17 -11.57
C ALA A 146 3.15 0.41 -12.74
N GLU A 147 3.70 0.54 -13.95
CA GLU A 147 3.16 -0.12 -15.14
C GLU A 147 3.29 -1.63 -15.04
N LYS A 148 4.42 -2.11 -14.52
CA LYS A 148 4.62 -3.53 -14.24
C LYS A 148 3.77 -3.99 -13.07
N ALA A 149 3.74 -3.24 -11.97
CA ALA A 149 3.04 -3.65 -10.76
C ALA A 149 1.52 -3.77 -10.97
N ARG A 150 0.89 -2.84 -11.71
CA ARG A 150 -0.56 -2.84 -12.00
C ARG A 150 -1.05 -4.08 -12.72
N LYS A 151 -0.18 -4.83 -13.40
CA LYS A 151 -0.56 -6.09 -14.05
C LYS A 151 -0.90 -7.17 -13.03
N TYR A 152 -0.18 -7.20 -11.90
CA TYR A 152 -0.26 -8.29 -10.94
C TYR A 152 -0.89 -7.89 -9.60
N VAL A 153 -0.74 -6.63 -9.19
CA VAL A 153 -1.11 -6.15 -7.85
C VAL A 153 -1.98 -4.91 -7.98
N ASN A 154 -2.99 -4.82 -7.11
CA ASN A 154 -3.77 -3.60 -6.92
C ASN A 154 -2.92 -2.54 -6.19
N ILE A 155 -2.30 -1.63 -6.95
CA ILE A 155 -1.48 -0.54 -6.40
C ILE A 155 -2.27 0.76 -6.15
N GLY A 156 -3.61 0.68 -6.13
CA GLY A 156 -4.46 1.83 -5.82
C GLY A 156 -4.28 2.98 -6.82
N VAL A 157 -4.13 4.21 -6.30
CA VAL A 157 -4.12 5.43 -7.10
C VAL A 157 -2.90 6.31 -6.83
N HIS A 158 -2.45 7.00 -7.88
CA HIS A 158 -1.42 8.02 -7.80
C HIS A 158 -2.02 9.43 -7.93
N ILE A 159 -1.66 10.31 -7.00
CA ILE A 159 -2.05 11.73 -7.02
C ILE A 159 -1.31 12.45 -8.15
N GLY A 160 -2.03 13.22 -8.95
CA GLY A 160 -1.50 13.97 -10.10
C GLY A 160 -1.62 13.23 -11.44
N THR A 161 -1.63 11.88 -11.44
CA THR A 161 -1.77 11.09 -12.69
C THR A 161 -3.13 10.38 -12.79
N ASP A 162 -3.57 9.67 -11.74
CA ASP A 162 -4.86 8.96 -11.76
C ASP A 162 -6.03 9.82 -11.26
N ILE A 163 -5.71 10.81 -10.42
CA ILE A 163 -6.62 11.79 -9.83
C ILE A 163 -5.95 13.16 -9.83
N SER A 164 -6.70 14.22 -10.14
CA SER A 164 -6.19 15.60 -10.07
C SER A 164 -5.92 15.98 -8.62
N GLU A 165 -4.76 16.60 -8.34
CA GLU A 165 -4.47 17.14 -7.01
C GLU A 165 -5.47 18.23 -6.59
N HIS A 166 -5.92 19.00 -7.56
CA HIS A 166 -6.86 20.10 -7.39
C HIS A 166 -8.04 19.88 -8.35
N PRO A 167 -9.05 19.09 -7.94
CA PRO A 167 -10.25 18.91 -8.76
C PRO A 167 -10.96 20.26 -8.91
N ASN A 168 -11.31 20.63 -10.15
CA ASN A 168 -11.92 21.93 -10.45
C ASN A 168 -13.43 21.83 -10.68
N THR A 169 -13.96 20.61 -10.79
CA THR A 169 -15.39 20.37 -10.96
C THR A 169 -15.91 19.43 -9.88
N LEU A 170 -17.19 19.56 -9.53
CA LEU A 170 -17.85 18.69 -8.56
C LEU A 170 -17.69 17.20 -8.95
N LYS A 171 -17.78 16.90 -10.24
CA LYS A 171 -17.61 15.54 -10.77
C LYS A 171 -16.19 15.01 -10.54
N GLU A 172 -15.16 15.82 -10.81
CA GLU A 172 -13.76 15.42 -10.56
C GLU A 172 -13.52 15.17 -9.07
N ALA A 173 -14.00 16.06 -8.20
CA ALA A 173 -13.85 15.91 -6.77
C ALA A 173 -14.57 14.66 -6.23
N ALA A 174 -15.78 14.39 -6.74
CA ALA A 174 -16.52 13.18 -6.40
C ALA A 174 -15.76 11.90 -6.80
N VAL A 175 -15.22 11.85 -8.02
CA VAL A 175 -14.45 10.70 -8.50
C VAL A 175 -13.15 10.52 -7.71
N ALA A 176 -12.42 11.60 -7.45
CA ALA A 176 -11.18 11.55 -6.67
C ALA A 176 -11.43 11.08 -5.23
N PHE A 177 -12.44 11.66 -4.56
CA PHE A 177 -12.83 11.25 -3.21
C PHE A 177 -13.27 9.80 -3.17
N ALA A 178 -14.14 9.37 -4.09
CA ALA A 178 -14.62 7.98 -4.14
C ALA A 178 -13.47 6.98 -4.32
N LYS A 179 -12.49 7.27 -5.19
CA LYS A 179 -11.31 6.42 -5.36
C LYS A 179 -10.50 6.32 -4.06
N VAL A 180 -10.15 7.46 -3.46
CA VAL A 180 -9.32 7.48 -2.23
C VAL A 180 -10.06 6.88 -1.03
N SER A 181 -11.36 7.12 -0.89
CA SER A 181 -12.16 6.63 0.24
C SER A 181 -12.26 5.11 0.30
N THR A 182 -12.17 4.43 -0.86
CA THR A 182 -12.15 2.95 -0.90
C THR A 182 -10.82 2.35 -0.45
N LEU A 183 -9.73 3.13 -0.46
CA LEU A 183 -8.39 2.66 -0.16
C LEU A 183 -7.97 2.95 1.29
N VAL A 184 -8.50 4.05 1.85
CA VAL A 184 -8.13 4.54 3.18
C VAL A 184 -9.28 4.35 4.16
N SER A 185 -9.06 3.54 5.19
CA SER A 185 -10.02 3.20 6.25
C SER A 185 -10.43 4.43 7.08
N ASP A 186 -11.67 4.44 7.55
CA ASP A 186 -12.20 5.45 8.50
C ASP A 186 -11.92 5.11 9.96
N LEU A 187 -11.32 3.95 10.24
CA LEU A 187 -11.15 3.44 11.61
C LEU A 187 -9.95 4.03 12.35
N THR A 188 -9.11 4.81 11.68
CA THR A 188 -7.86 5.33 12.23
C THR A 188 -7.82 6.84 12.14
N ASP A 189 -7.76 7.51 13.30
CA ASP A 189 -7.59 8.95 13.39
C ASP A 189 -6.11 9.37 13.32
N VAL A 190 -5.89 10.65 12.98
CA VAL A 190 -4.55 11.24 12.86
C VAL A 190 -3.88 11.37 14.24
N GLU A 191 -4.65 11.77 15.26
CA GLU A 191 -4.16 12.06 16.61
C GLU A 191 -3.51 10.84 17.27
N THR A 192 -4.13 9.66 17.14
CA THR A 192 -3.60 8.39 17.64
C THR A 192 -2.28 8.06 16.96
N ARG A 193 -2.17 8.29 15.64
CA ARG A 193 -0.94 8.01 14.89
C ARG A 193 0.18 8.98 15.22
N GLU A 194 -0.13 10.25 15.44
CA GLU A 194 0.82 11.26 15.91
C GLU A 194 1.35 10.93 17.31
N SER A 195 0.47 10.53 18.24
CA SER A 195 0.86 10.09 19.58
C SER A 195 1.79 8.86 19.55
N ILE A 196 1.53 7.91 18.65
CA ILE A 196 2.43 6.74 18.45
C ILE A 196 3.79 7.21 17.89
N ILE A 197 3.81 8.18 16.96
CA ILE A 197 5.04 8.69 16.36
C ILE A 197 5.96 9.36 17.41
N GLU A 198 5.38 10.16 18.31
CA GLU A 198 6.12 10.85 19.37
C GLU A 198 6.89 9.88 20.26
N ASN A 199 6.26 8.74 20.56
CA ASN A 199 6.83 7.69 21.41
C ASN A 199 7.60 6.61 20.62
N CYS A 200 7.67 6.72 19.28
CA CYS A 200 8.32 5.74 18.43
C CYS A 200 9.81 6.06 18.22
N HIS A 201 10.68 5.17 18.68
CA HIS A 201 12.14 5.25 18.44
C HIS A 201 12.61 4.58 17.14
N ASN A 202 11.71 3.96 16.38
CA ASN A 202 12.04 3.27 15.13
C ASN A 202 11.68 4.17 13.93
N ASP A 203 12.69 4.76 13.29
CA ASP A 203 12.50 5.67 12.15
C ASP A 203 11.73 5.05 10.99
N LYS A 204 11.88 3.74 10.76
CA LYS A 204 11.16 3.03 9.69
C LYS A 204 9.67 2.93 10.01
N TYR A 205 9.33 2.61 11.25
CA TYR A 205 7.94 2.57 11.70
C TYR A 205 7.34 3.98 11.72
N ARG A 206 8.08 4.97 12.20
CA ARG A 206 7.71 6.39 12.13
C ARG A 206 7.39 6.84 10.71
N TRP A 207 8.20 6.46 9.72
CA TRP A 207 7.94 6.78 8.32
C TRP A 207 6.63 6.15 7.82
N ALA A 208 6.38 4.88 8.12
CA ALA A 208 5.14 4.20 7.71
C ALA A 208 3.90 4.87 8.32
N LEU A 209 3.99 5.27 9.60
CA LEU A 209 2.92 6.01 10.28
C LEU A 209 2.70 7.40 9.67
N LYS A 210 3.77 8.13 9.35
CA LYS A 210 3.66 9.44 8.69
C LYS A 210 3.01 9.34 7.30
N ARG A 211 3.32 8.28 6.55
CA ARG A 211 2.69 8.02 5.25
C ARG A 211 1.21 7.69 5.39
N GLU A 212 0.83 6.94 6.42
CA GLU A 212 -0.56 6.66 6.72
C GLU A 212 -1.34 7.93 7.12
N ILE A 213 -0.73 8.81 7.92
CA ILE A 213 -1.28 10.15 8.21
C ILE A 213 -1.49 10.93 6.91
N PHE A 214 -0.51 10.92 6.00
CA PHE A 214 -0.64 11.56 4.69
C PHE A 214 -1.82 11.00 3.87
N TRP A 215 -2.05 9.68 3.91
CA TRP A 215 -3.21 9.07 3.24
C TRP A 215 -4.55 9.53 3.84
N ILE A 216 -4.65 9.57 5.18
CA ILE A 216 -5.84 10.04 5.90
C ILE A 216 -6.11 11.52 5.58
N GLN A 217 -5.08 12.37 5.67
CA GLN A 217 -5.18 13.79 5.35
C GLN A 217 -5.54 14.02 3.87
N THR A 218 -5.03 13.19 2.97
CA THR A 218 -5.38 13.26 1.55
C THR A 218 -6.84 12.92 1.31
N LYS A 219 -7.38 11.88 1.96
CA LYS A 219 -8.80 11.55 1.92
C LYS A 219 -9.65 12.73 2.37
N GLU A 220 -9.29 13.34 3.49
CA GLU A 220 -10.01 14.48 4.06
C GLU A 220 -9.94 15.72 3.16
N ARG A 221 -8.78 15.99 2.55
CA ARG A 221 -8.62 17.07 1.56
C ARG A 221 -9.59 16.92 0.38
N TYR A 222 -9.71 15.70 -0.18
CA TYR A 222 -10.67 15.47 -1.27
C TYR A 222 -12.13 15.51 -0.80
N ARG A 223 -12.41 15.11 0.45
CA ARG A 223 -13.74 15.27 1.06
C ARG A 223 -14.13 16.74 1.13
N GLN A 224 -13.21 17.58 1.60
CA GLN A 224 -13.44 19.02 1.73
C GLN A 224 -13.62 19.69 0.36
N ALA A 225 -12.76 19.37 -0.62
CA ALA A 225 -12.90 19.88 -1.98
C ALA A 225 -14.26 19.52 -2.60
N LEU A 226 -14.74 18.29 -2.38
CA LEU A 226 -16.07 17.85 -2.82
C LEU A 226 -17.20 18.70 -2.18
N LEU A 227 -17.12 18.95 -0.87
CA LEU A 227 -18.11 19.75 -0.15
C LEU A 227 -18.12 21.21 -0.62
N ASP A 228 -16.95 21.79 -0.85
CA ASP A 228 -16.82 23.19 -1.27
C ASP A 228 -17.36 23.40 -2.68
N LEU A 229 -16.99 22.55 -3.64
CA LEU A 229 -17.52 22.59 -5.00
C LEU A 229 -19.04 22.33 -5.05
N ALA A 230 -19.55 21.46 -4.18
CA ALA A 230 -20.99 21.21 -4.09
C ALA A 230 -21.75 22.45 -3.60
N ARG A 231 -21.19 23.17 -2.62
CA ARG A 231 -21.75 24.44 -2.11
C ARG A 231 -21.72 25.52 -3.18
N GLU A 232 -20.61 25.66 -3.90
CA GLU A 232 -20.46 26.63 -4.99
C GLU A 232 -21.51 26.40 -6.09
N GLU A 233 -21.65 25.16 -6.58
CA GLU A 233 -22.62 24.82 -7.62
C GLU A 233 -24.08 25.07 -7.16
N CYS A 234 -24.38 24.82 -5.88
CA CYS A 234 -25.68 25.11 -5.29
C CYS A 234 -25.96 26.62 -5.27
N CYS A 235 -25.02 27.42 -4.78
CA CYS A 235 -25.11 28.88 -4.76
C CYS A 235 -25.27 29.47 -6.18
N GLU A 236 -24.55 28.94 -7.16
CA GLU A 236 -24.69 29.38 -8.56
C GLU A 236 -26.08 29.10 -9.14
N LYS A 237 -26.66 27.94 -8.84
CA LYS A 237 -28.02 27.59 -9.25
C LYS A 237 -29.05 28.53 -8.63
N GLU A 238 -28.91 28.84 -7.35
CA GLU A 238 -29.79 29.80 -6.66
C GLU A 238 -29.67 31.22 -7.27
N LEU A 239 -28.45 31.69 -7.52
CA LEU A 239 -28.19 32.98 -8.15
C LEU A 239 -28.76 33.06 -9.57
N LYS A 240 -28.64 31.99 -10.38
CA LYS A 240 -29.25 31.92 -11.70
C LYS A 240 -30.78 32.03 -11.60
N GLY A 241 -31.41 31.28 -10.70
CA GLY A 241 -32.85 31.35 -10.46
C GLY A 241 -33.32 32.74 -10.00
N LEU A 242 -32.56 33.43 -9.15
CA LEU A 242 -32.86 34.81 -8.74
C LEU A 242 -32.73 35.80 -9.92
N ARG A 243 -31.72 35.64 -10.78
CA ARG A 243 -31.54 36.48 -11.97
C ARG A 243 -32.66 36.28 -12.97
N GLU A 244 -33.11 35.04 -13.19
CA GLU A 244 -34.23 34.72 -14.07
C GLU A 244 -35.55 35.31 -13.54
N LYS A 245 -35.83 35.16 -12.24
CA LYS A 245 -36.99 35.81 -11.60
C LYS A 245 -36.95 37.34 -11.72
N LYS A 246 -35.77 37.95 -11.61
CA LYS A 246 -35.60 39.40 -11.78
C LYS A 246 -35.84 39.84 -13.22
N ARG A 247 -35.34 39.10 -14.21
CA ARG A 247 -35.60 39.38 -15.65
C ARG A 247 -37.08 39.26 -15.98
N ALA A 248 -37.72 38.18 -15.56
CA ALA A 248 -39.15 37.97 -15.78
C ALA A 248 -40.01 39.11 -15.21
N ARG A 249 -39.65 39.68 -14.05
CA ARG A 249 -40.36 40.84 -13.47
C ARG A 249 -40.21 42.12 -14.29
N ILE A 250 -39.08 42.32 -14.95
CA ILE A 250 -38.83 43.49 -15.81
C ILE A 250 -39.61 43.35 -17.12
N ASP A 251 -39.70 42.15 -17.68
CA ASP A 251 -40.42 41.91 -18.95
C ASP A 251 -41.95 41.96 -18.79
N THR A 252 -42.47 41.81 -17.57
CA THR A 252 -43.90 41.91 -17.23
C THR A 252 -44.34 43.29 -16.73
N ALA A 253 -43.42 44.25 -16.59
CA ALA A 253 -43.68 45.61 -16.11
C ALA A 253 -43.62 46.61 -17.26
#